data_AF-A0A074S8T1-F1
#
_entry.id   AF-A0A074S8T1-F1
#
_cell.length_a   1.000
_cell.length_b   1.000
_cell.length_c   1.000
_cell.angle_alpha   90.00
_cell.angle_beta   90.00
_cell.angle_gamma   90.00
#
_symmetry.space_group_name_H-M   'P 1'
#
loop_
_entity.id
_entity.type
_entity.pdbx_description
1 polymer ?
#
loop_
_entity_poly.entity_id
_entity_poly.type
_entity_poly.pdbx_seq_one_letter_code
_entity_poly.pdbx_strand_id
1 'polypeptide(L)'
;MDFSNFNAAEQAHMTKIIEKKQMQDFLKLYSGLVERCFNSCVNDFTSKSLGTKEDTCIQNCVEKFMKHSERVGARFAEQNAEAQQAIPKP
;
A
#
# COMPACT_ATOMS: atom_id res chain seq x y z
N MET A 1 4.89 -14.13 -7.95
CA MET A 1 4.11 -15.29 -7.48
C MET A 1 4.05 -16.25 -8.66
N ASP A 2 4.66 -17.42 -8.54
CA ASP A 2 4.72 -18.42 -9.62
C ASP A 2 3.60 -19.46 -9.42
N PHE A 3 2.76 -19.63 -10.44
CA PHE A 3 1.60 -20.53 -10.43
C PHE A 3 1.73 -21.66 -11.46
N SER A 4 2.92 -21.83 -12.06
CA SER A 4 3.20 -22.85 -13.06
C SER A 4 2.97 -24.29 -12.56
N ASN A 5 2.98 -24.49 -11.24
CA ASN A 5 2.83 -25.80 -10.60
C ASN A 5 1.35 -26.23 -10.38
N PHE A 6 0.38 -25.37 -10.71
CA PHE A 6 -1.05 -25.66 -10.51
C PHE A 6 -1.75 -26.08 -11.81
N ASN A 7 -2.86 -26.82 -11.68
CA ASN A 7 -3.69 -27.17 -12.83
C ASN A 7 -4.46 -25.93 -13.36
N ALA A 8 -5.02 -26.02 -14.57
CA ALA A 8 -5.67 -24.88 -15.22
C ALA A 8 -6.88 -24.31 -14.43
N ALA A 9 -7.64 -25.17 -13.74
CA ALA A 9 -8.77 -24.73 -12.92
C ALA A 9 -8.31 -24.01 -11.64
N GLU A 10 -7.22 -24.49 -11.02
CA GLU A 10 -6.60 -23.88 -9.85
C GLU A 10 -5.95 -22.53 -10.19
N GLN A 11 -5.29 -22.41 -11.34
CA GLN A 11 -4.74 -21.13 -11.81
C GLN A 11 -5.86 -20.09 -11.98
N ALA A 12 -6.97 -20.45 -12.62
CA ALA A 12 -8.10 -19.54 -12.81
C ALA A 12 -8.74 -19.12 -11.48
N HIS A 13 -8.85 -20.04 -10.52
CA HIS A 13 -9.33 -19.73 -9.18
C HIS A 13 -8.38 -18.80 -8.43
N MET A 14 -7.06 -19.03 -8.54
CA MET A 14 -6.04 -18.22 -7.89
C MET A 14 -6.01 -16.79 -8.43
N THR A 15 -6.12 -16.59 -9.75
CA THR A 15 -6.21 -15.25 -10.35
C THR A 15 -7.36 -14.43 -9.76
N LYS A 16 -8.55 -15.04 -9.60
CA LYS A 16 -9.70 -14.37 -8.97
C LYS A 16 -9.44 -13.98 -7.53
N ILE A 17 -8.74 -14.82 -6.76
CA ILE A 17 -8.35 -14.50 -5.38
C ILE A 17 -7.38 -13.32 -5.36
N ILE A 18 -6.39 -13.30 -6.27
CA ILE A 18 -5.40 -12.22 -6.36
C ILE A 18 -6.08 -10.89 -6.68
N GLU A 19 -6.97 -10.85 -7.68
CA GLU A 19 -7.71 -9.65 -8.05
C GLU A 19 -8.54 -9.13 -6.87
N LYS A 20 -9.27 -10.03 -6.19
CA LYS A 20 -10.03 -9.66 -4.99
C LYS A 20 -9.12 -9.10 -3.90
N LYS A 21 -7.96 -9.72 -3.67
CA LYS A 21 -6.98 -9.27 -2.68
C LYS A 21 -6.41 -7.90 -3.04
N GLN A 22 -6.08 -7.66 -4.31
CA GLN A 22 -5.60 -6.35 -4.77
C GLN A 22 -6.60 -5.24 -4.46
N MET A 23 -7.90 -5.46 -4.71
CA MET A 23 -8.93 -4.47 -4.35
C MET A 23 -9.02 -4.25 -2.84
N GLN A 24 -8.97 -5.32 -2.04
CA GLN A 24 -9.00 -5.20 -0.58
C GLN A 24 -7.79 -4.43 -0.03
N ASP A 25 -6.60 -4.71 -0.55
CA ASP A 25 -5.38 -4.05 -0.13
C ASP A 25 -5.38 -2.57 -0.56
N PHE A 26 -5.93 -2.25 -1.74
CA PHE A 26 -6.16 -0.87 -2.16
C PHE A 26 -7.09 -0.10 -1.23
N LEU A 27 -8.22 -0.70 -0.82
CA LEU A 27 -9.16 -0.04 0.09
C LEU A 27 -8.53 0.21 1.48
N LYS A 28 -7.73 -0.72 1.97
CA LYS A 28 -6.98 -0.54 3.24
C LYS A 28 -5.94 0.58 3.12
N LEU A 29 -5.22 0.63 2.00
CA LEU A 29 -4.28 1.71 1.72
C LEU A 29 -5.00 3.06 1.73
N TYR A 30 -6.12 3.16 1.01
CA TYR A 30 -6.93 4.37 0.95
C TYR A 30 -7.42 4.80 2.33
N SER A 31 -8.05 3.90 3.10
CA SER A 31 -8.57 4.24 4.43
C SER A 31 -7.47 4.66 5.39
N GLY A 32 -6.34 3.94 5.39
CA GLY A 32 -5.19 4.29 6.23
C GLY A 32 -4.54 5.61 5.84
N LEU A 33 -4.52 5.95 4.55
CA LEU A 33 -3.99 7.23 4.08
C LEU A 33 -4.89 8.40 4.49
N VAL A 34 -6.20 8.24 4.34
CA VAL A 34 -7.19 9.23 4.77
C VAL A 34 -7.04 9.51 6.27
N GLU A 35 -7.02 8.46 7.10
CA GLU A 35 -6.84 8.59 8.55
C GLU A 35 -5.51 9.29 8.90
N ARG A 36 -4.41 8.87 8.27
CA ARG A 36 -3.08 9.45 8.52
C ARG A 36 -3.02 10.93 8.20
N CYS A 37 -3.49 11.32 7.02
CA CYS A 37 -3.41 12.72 6.60
C CYS A 37 -4.39 13.60 7.38
N PHE A 38 -5.57 13.08 7.72
CA PHE A 38 -6.49 13.77 8.62
C PHE A 38 -5.82 14.06 9.97
N ASN A 39 -5.30 13.02 10.64
CA ASN A 39 -4.67 13.16 11.97
C ASN A 39 -3.41 14.04 11.97
N SER A 40 -2.72 14.16 10.83
CA SER A 40 -1.48 14.95 10.73
C SER A 40 -1.72 16.40 10.32
N CYS A 41 -2.75 16.67 9.52
CA CYS A 41 -2.94 17.95 8.85
C CYS A 41 -4.17 18.73 9.30
N VAL A 42 -5.23 18.06 9.76
CA VAL A 42 -6.46 18.72 10.18
C VAL A 42 -6.38 18.99 11.68
N ASN A 43 -6.15 20.24 12.02
CA ASN A 43 -5.91 20.66 13.40
C ASN A 43 -6.67 21.92 13.80
N ASP A 44 -7.39 22.55 12.87
CA ASP A 44 -8.31 23.65 13.15
C ASP A 44 -9.75 23.14 13.04
N PHE A 45 -10.50 23.25 14.14
CA PHE A 45 -11.89 22.80 14.25
C PHE A 45 -12.87 23.97 14.41
N THR A 46 -12.49 25.17 14.00
CA THR A 46 -13.35 26.36 14.04
C THR A 46 -14.33 26.44 12.86
N SER A 47 -14.12 25.67 11.80
CA SER A 47 -14.97 25.60 10.60
C SER A 47 -15.35 24.15 10.24
N LYS A 48 -16.40 24.01 9.42
CA LYS A 48 -16.78 22.73 8.78
C LYS A 48 -16.05 22.48 7.45
N SER A 49 -15.32 23.47 6.95
CA SER A 49 -14.53 23.40 5.72
C SER A 49 -13.04 23.42 6.05
N LEU A 50 -12.25 22.71 5.25
CA LEU A 50 -10.79 22.75 5.36
C LEU A 50 -10.26 24.16 5.05
N GLY A 51 -9.27 24.59 5.81
CA GLY A 51 -8.50 25.80 5.49
C GLY A 51 -7.47 25.53 4.40
N THR A 52 -7.04 26.58 3.69
CA THR A 52 -6.04 26.46 2.59
C THR A 52 -4.72 25.81 3.03
N LYS A 53 -4.31 26.02 4.29
CA LYS A 53 -3.12 25.38 4.87
C LYS A 53 -3.32 23.87 5.06
N GLU A 54 -4.49 23.46 5.54
CA GLU A 54 -4.83 22.05 5.73
C GLU A 54 -4.93 21.33 4.38
N ASP A 55 -5.57 21.95 3.39
CA ASP A 55 -5.63 21.43 2.01
C ASP A 55 -4.23 21.18 1.43
N THR A 56 -3.35 22.18 1.55
CA THR A 56 -1.96 22.06 1.07
C THR A 56 -1.21 20.96 1.83
N CYS A 57 -1.42 20.85 3.16
CA CYS A 57 -0.82 19.78 3.96
C CYS A 57 -1.30 18.40 3.52
N ILE A 58 -2.60 18.22 3.28
CA ILE A 58 -3.19 16.95 2.85
C ILE A 58 -2.61 16.52 1.49
N GLN A 59 -2.50 17.43 0.52
CA GLN A 59 -1.90 17.13 -0.79
C GLN A 59 -0.46 16.65 -0.64
N ASN A 60 0.35 17.37 0.14
CA ASN A 60 1.74 16.99 0.43
C ASN A 60 1.83 15.66 1.20
N CYS A 61 0.91 15.42 2.13
CA CYS A 61 0.86 14.19 2.92
C CYS A 61 0.60 12.97 2.03
N VAL A 62 -0.39 13.06 1.15
CA VAL A 62 -0.74 12.01 0.18
C VAL A 62 0.44 11.73 -0.75
N GLU A 63 0.99 12.75 -1.38
CA GLU A 63 2.13 12.59 -2.31
C GLU A 63 3.35 11.98 -1.60
N LYS A 64 3.70 12.51 -0.42
CA LYS A 64 4.83 12.02 0.37
C LYS A 64 4.64 10.56 0.79
N PHE A 65 3.44 10.19 1.22
CA PHE A 65 3.16 8.82 1.66
C PHE A 65 3.21 7.83 0.50
N MET A 66 2.68 8.18 -0.68
CA MET A 66 2.74 7.30 -1.85
C MET A 66 4.19 7.07 -2.31
N LYS A 67 4.98 8.15 -2.44
CA LYS A 67 6.42 8.04 -2.74
C LYS A 67 7.19 7.26 -1.70
N HIS A 68 6.86 7.45 -0.43
CA HIS A 68 7.45 6.68 0.67
C HIS A 68 7.11 5.19 0.57
N SER A 69 5.84 4.85 0.34
CA SER A 69 5.37 3.47 0.23
C SER A 69 6.02 2.74 -0.95
N GLU A 70 6.15 3.41 -2.10
CA GLU A 70 6.88 2.87 -3.26
C GLU A 70 8.34 2.57 -2.93
N ARG A 71 9.04 3.53 -2.31
CA ARG A 71 10.45 3.38 -1.94
C ARG A 71 10.65 2.26 -0.93
N VAL A 72 9.80 2.18 0.10
CA VAL A 72 9.85 1.10 1.09
C VAL A 72 9.58 -0.23 0.43
N GLY A 73 8.60 -0.31 -0.48
CA GLY A 73 8.30 -1.52 -1.25
C GLY A 73 9.50 -2.02 -2.06
N ALA A 74 10.19 -1.11 -2.76
CA ALA A 74 11.39 -1.45 -3.53
C ALA A 74 12.51 -2.01 -2.63
N ARG A 75 12.81 -1.33 -1.51
CA ARG A 75 13.83 -1.79 -0.55
C ARG A 75 13.44 -3.13 0.09
N PHE A 76 12.17 -3.31 0.42
CA PHE A 76 11.67 -4.55 0.97
C PHE A 76 11.82 -5.72 -0.02
N ALA A 77 11.54 -5.50 -1.30
CA ALA A 77 11.72 -6.52 -2.34
C ALA A 77 13.19 -6.93 -2.49
N GLU A 78 14.11 -5.96 -2.48
CA GLU A 78 15.57 -6.20 -2.50
C GLU A 78 15.99 -7.07 -1.30
N GLN A 79 15.63 -6.66 -0.07
CA GLN A 79 16.00 -7.37 1.15
C GLN A 79 15.38 -8.76 1.24
N ASN A 80 14.14 -8.93 0.77
CA ASN A 80 13.48 -10.24 0.74
C ASN A 80 14.16 -11.20 -0.25
N ALA A 81 14.68 -10.69 -1.38
CA ALA A 81 15.45 -11.50 -2.33
C ALA A 81 16.81 -11.92 -1.75
N GLU A 82 17.51 -11.02 -1.04
CA GLU A 82 18.75 -11.34 -0.32
C GLU A 82 18.52 -12.40 0.77
N ALA A 83 17.46 -12.25 1.57
CA ALA A 83 17.10 -13.20 2.62
C ALA A 83 16.82 -14.60 2.06
N GLN A 84 16.15 -14.72 0.91
CA GLN A 84 15.90 -16.02 0.25
C GLN A 84 17.19 -16.71 -0.22
N GLN A 85 18.23 -15.95 -0.56
CA GLN A 85 19.54 -16.50 -0.94
C GLN A 85 20.36 -16.94 0.27
N ALA A 86 20.14 -16.31 1.43
CA ALA A 86 20.83 -16.62 2.69
C ALA A 86 20.22 -17.82 3.45
N ILE A 87 19.02 -18.28 3.10
CA ILE A 87 18.42 -19.49 3.66
C ILE A 87 19.18 -20.70 3.09
N PRO A 88 19.86 -21.52 3.93
CA PRO A 88 20.54 -22.71 3.45
C PRO A 88 19.52 -23.65 2.83
N LYS A 89 19.70 -23.96 1.56
CA LYS A 89 18.93 -24.97 0.85
C LYS A 89 19.29 -26.34 1.46
N PRO A 90 18.32 -27.19 1.85
CA PRO A 90 18.61 -28.55 2.30
C PRO A 90 19.26 -29.38 1.20
#